data_AF-A0A645AI59-F1
#
_entry.id   AF-A0A645AI59-F1
#
_cell.length_a   1.000
_cell.length_b   1.000
_cell.length_c   1.000
_cell.angle_alpha   90.00
_cell.angle_beta   90.00
_cell.angle_gamma   90.00
#
_symmetry.space_group_name_H-M   'P 1'
#
loop_
_entity.id
_entity.type
_entity.pdbx_description
1 polymer ?
#
loop_
_entity_poly.entity_id
_entity_poly.type
_entity_poly.pdbx_seq_one_letter_code
_entity_poly.pdbx_strand_id
1 'polypeptide(L)'
;MLSNLEVQNLALPSGIVLDAIALLDGRHVARIYGIDDNPKASVNGSFLGATLYDFLAMCKCPAESVWRSAPYTLWNAELYPLCDSHEQALDEALRIYRIASGSASSEDIDRWKRADKTSLMASAGNADTLVMLSRQTELACRIRVERCVFLLEHSASAQEALRELHGSARERAQLEEYARTCGFPLTMRIFSLLALLSEQRRYPDLLDNGYEDESFAAVSREIIRQVSEEFPPEEARFVSDAAQVLLPLRINFCGSPSDAAPYCLEHGGTMLNAAILLNGRRPVRARVERLGEPVVLLESIDQNLHRRFDSLEELLHCSDVHDPFSLHKSTLIVTGLLHRREDEVGLQDILRRLGGGIRLSTATDDVPKGSGLGTSSIIAAACVRALHQAFGLSAQDEKVYAQVFAAEQLMSTGGGWQDQAGGLTGGFKYISSQPGIRQRLKLEPLALSVATREELQQRFALIFSGQRRLARNVLRQEMARCIRCEPDTLEHMQSIRKLCALMKYELERGAVTEFASLLTQQFELVKRIDAGASNTYIEYIFDLCSHLIDGKSVCGAGGGGFLQVILKKGVTHDMLRRHISDNFSNCSISVWNSSFLWELD
;
A
#
# COMPACT_ATOMS: atom_id res chain seq x y z
N MET A 1 16.33 25.55 29.96
CA MET A 1 16.71 25.75 28.55
C MET A 1 17.78 24.74 28.20
N LEU A 2 17.65 24.04 27.06
CA LEU A 2 18.62 23.04 26.59
C LEU A 2 19.17 23.47 25.23
N SER A 3 20.46 23.30 25.01
CA SER A 3 21.14 23.65 23.76
C SER A 3 22.25 22.66 23.44
N ASN A 4 22.32 22.22 22.18
CA ASN A 4 23.35 21.29 21.66
C ASN A 4 23.51 19.97 22.44
N LEU A 5 22.43 19.49 23.06
CA LEU A 5 22.41 18.31 23.92
C LEU A 5 21.41 17.27 23.42
N GLU A 6 21.83 16.01 23.46
CA GLU A 6 20.90 14.88 23.51
C GLU A 6 20.78 14.41 24.95
N VAL A 7 19.55 14.21 25.40
CA VAL A 7 19.23 13.81 26.76
C VAL A 7 18.30 12.61 26.68
N GLN A 8 18.76 11.46 27.13
CA GLN A 8 17.96 10.23 27.19
C GLN A 8 17.85 9.79 28.64
N ASN A 9 16.63 9.47 29.10
CA ASN A 9 16.36 8.89 30.42
C ASN A 9 16.94 9.66 31.62
N LEU A 10 17.05 10.99 31.53
CA LEU A 10 17.62 11.85 32.58
C LEU A 10 16.57 12.83 33.10
N ALA A 11 16.45 12.91 34.42
CA ALA A 11 15.66 13.93 35.09
C ALA A 11 16.48 15.23 35.20
N LEU A 12 16.06 16.27 34.49
CA LEU A 12 16.73 17.57 34.52
C LEU A 12 16.08 18.53 35.53
N PRO A 13 16.87 19.26 36.32
CA PRO A 13 16.34 20.28 37.23
C PRO A 13 15.59 21.40 36.49
N SER A 14 14.60 22.01 37.15
CA SER A 14 13.92 23.20 36.64
C SER A 14 14.76 24.46 36.84
N GLY A 15 14.57 25.47 36.00
CA GLY A 15 15.20 26.80 36.18
C GLY A 15 16.68 26.86 35.79
N ILE A 16 17.20 25.85 35.08
CA ILE A 16 18.57 25.83 34.58
C ILE A 16 18.66 26.05 33.07
N VAL A 17 19.83 26.48 32.64
CA VAL A 17 20.34 26.43 31.28
C VAL A 17 21.41 25.34 31.25
N LEU A 18 21.32 24.46 30.26
CA LEU A 18 22.31 23.45 29.96
C LEU A 18 22.71 23.59 28.50
N ASP A 19 24.01 23.71 28.24
CA ASP A 19 24.54 23.84 26.89
C ASP A 19 25.83 23.04 26.72
N ALA A 20 25.86 22.10 25.79
CA ALA A 20 27.05 21.31 25.49
C ALA A 20 27.81 21.83 24.27
N ILE A 21 29.13 21.80 24.36
CA ILE A 21 30.05 22.27 23.32
C ILE A 21 31.10 21.20 23.07
N ALA A 22 31.34 20.89 21.80
CA ALA A 22 32.54 20.21 21.35
C ALA A 22 33.63 21.25 21.08
N LEU A 23 34.85 20.98 21.55
CA LEU A 23 35.99 21.88 21.43
C LEU A 23 36.92 21.44 20.28
N LEU A 24 37.71 22.37 19.77
CA LEU A 24 38.66 22.13 18.66
C LEU A 24 39.73 21.07 18.96
N ASP A 25 39.98 20.78 20.24
CA ASP A 25 40.92 19.75 20.68
C ASP A 25 40.27 18.35 20.80
N GLY A 26 39.01 18.20 20.39
CA GLY A 26 38.25 16.96 20.45
C GLY A 26 37.57 16.68 21.78
N ARG A 27 37.79 17.50 22.81
CA ARG A 27 37.12 17.36 24.12
C ARG A 27 35.73 17.99 24.12
N HIS A 28 34.93 17.59 25.09
CA HIS A 28 33.56 18.03 25.30
C HIS A 28 33.40 18.73 26.63
N VAL A 29 32.52 19.74 26.69
CA VAL A 29 32.14 20.44 27.92
C VAL A 29 30.64 20.70 27.91
N ALA A 30 29.98 20.48 29.06
CA ALA A 30 28.59 20.89 29.26
C ALA A 30 28.54 21.99 30.32
N ARG A 31 27.90 23.09 29.96
CA ARG A 31 27.84 24.34 30.71
C ARG A 31 26.47 24.41 31.37
N ILE A 32 26.45 24.52 32.69
CA ILE A 32 25.24 24.62 33.50
C ILE A 32 25.23 25.91 34.31
N TYR A 33 24.12 26.62 34.27
CA TYR A 33 23.87 27.83 35.05
C TYR A 33 22.36 28.05 35.18
N GLY A 34 21.91 28.93 36.07
CA GLY A 34 20.52 29.29 36.28
C GLY A 34 19.99 30.21 35.18
N ILE A 35 18.68 30.16 34.92
CA ILE A 35 18.03 31.07 33.94
C ILE A 35 18.16 32.55 34.34
N ASP A 36 18.28 32.83 35.63
CA ASP A 36 18.42 34.18 36.20
C ASP A 36 19.89 34.58 36.44
N ASP A 37 20.84 33.69 36.14
CA ASP A 37 22.26 33.98 36.30
C ASP A 37 22.74 34.96 35.23
N ASN A 38 23.43 36.02 35.64
CA ASN A 38 24.07 36.96 34.72
C ASN A 38 25.57 36.63 34.58
N PRO A 39 26.03 36.07 33.44
CA PRO A 39 27.42 35.64 33.28
C PRO A 39 28.45 36.75 33.45
N LYS A 40 28.05 38.01 33.23
CA LYS A 40 28.94 39.18 33.29
C LYS A 40 28.82 39.96 34.61
N ALA A 41 27.92 39.58 35.50
CA ALA A 41 27.88 40.14 36.84
C ALA A 41 29.21 39.84 37.56
N SER A 42 29.61 40.73 38.47
CA SER A 42 30.77 40.50 39.34
C SER A 42 30.55 39.26 40.22
N VAL A 43 31.57 38.86 40.99
CA VAL A 43 31.58 37.70 41.90
C VAL A 43 30.35 37.49 42.79
N ASN A 44 29.58 38.54 43.08
CA ASN A 44 28.33 38.46 43.84
C ASN A 44 27.11 38.12 42.96
N GLY A 45 27.33 37.79 41.69
CA GLY A 45 26.31 37.36 40.76
C GLY A 45 25.68 36.03 41.18
N SER A 46 24.40 35.86 40.82
CA SER A 46 23.69 34.60 40.98
C SER A 46 24.41 33.48 40.22
N PHE A 47 24.52 32.33 40.86
CA PHE A 47 24.91 31.06 40.28
C PHE A 47 24.01 29.95 40.84
N LEU A 48 23.14 29.39 40.00
CA LEU A 48 22.25 28.27 40.34
C LEU A 48 21.43 28.47 41.62
N GLY A 49 20.90 29.70 41.82
CA GLY A 49 20.06 30.04 42.96
C GLY A 49 20.79 30.48 44.24
N ALA A 50 22.12 30.49 44.23
CA ALA A 50 22.98 31.06 45.27
C ALA A 50 23.96 32.07 44.66
N THR A 51 25.01 32.50 45.37
CA THR A 51 26.12 33.24 44.76
C THR A 51 27.26 32.30 44.37
N LEU A 52 28.10 32.74 43.43
CA LEU A 52 29.29 31.97 43.07
C LEU A 52 30.29 31.83 44.24
N TYR A 53 30.29 32.78 45.19
CA TYR A 53 31.03 32.65 46.45
C TYR A 53 30.48 31.55 47.35
N ASP A 54 29.15 31.44 47.49
CA ASP A 54 28.53 30.39 48.29
C ASP A 54 28.88 29.01 47.73
N PHE A 55 28.88 28.88 46.41
CA PHE A 55 29.32 27.66 45.72
C PHE A 55 30.78 27.30 46.06
N LEU A 56 31.70 28.27 45.99
CA LEU A 56 33.12 28.05 46.32
C LEU A 56 33.35 27.76 47.80
N ALA A 57 32.61 28.45 48.69
CA ALA A 57 32.67 28.24 50.14
C ALA A 57 32.22 26.82 50.51
N MET A 58 31.14 26.34 49.90
CA MET A 58 30.65 24.97 50.05
C MET A 58 31.67 23.95 49.53
N CYS A 59 32.35 24.25 48.44
CA CYS A 59 33.44 23.44 47.93
C CYS A 59 34.72 23.55 48.78
N LYS A 60 34.85 24.52 49.69
CA LYS A 60 36.12 24.87 50.35
C LYS A 60 37.25 25.12 49.35
N CYS A 61 36.95 25.87 48.28
CA CYS A 61 37.87 26.16 47.19
C CYS A 61 38.26 27.65 47.21
N PRO A 62 39.56 28.01 47.16
CA PRO A 62 39.97 29.42 47.08
C PRO A 62 39.56 30.03 45.73
N ALA A 63 39.28 31.33 45.68
CA ALA A 63 38.83 32.00 44.46
C ALA A 63 39.88 31.89 43.33
N GLU A 64 41.15 31.90 43.69
CA GLU A 64 42.30 31.80 42.79
C GLU A 64 42.37 30.46 42.05
N SER A 65 41.68 29.42 42.53
CA SER A 65 41.62 28.13 41.82
C SER A 65 40.66 28.12 40.64
N VAL A 66 39.76 29.11 40.57
CA VAL A 66 38.71 29.20 39.54
C VAL A 66 38.91 30.43 38.65
N TRP A 67 39.51 31.51 39.18
CA TRP A 67 39.87 32.69 38.39
C TRP A 67 41.38 32.91 38.36
N ARG A 68 41.93 32.93 37.14
CA ARG A 68 43.35 33.26 36.91
C ARG A 68 43.62 34.77 36.83
N SER A 69 42.63 35.56 36.42
CA SER A 69 42.72 37.02 36.30
C SER A 69 41.36 37.69 36.37
N ALA A 70 41.33 38.98 36.72
CA ALA A 70 40.12 39.81 36.64
C ALA A 70 39.63 39.96 35.18
N PRO A 71 38.31 40.15 34.94
CA PRO A 71 37.25 40.31 35.93
C PRO A 71 36.72 38.98 36.47
N TYR A 72 36.51 38.91 37.78
CA TYR A 72 35.98 37.74 38.47
C TYR A 72 34.46 37.66 38.27
N THR A 73 34.06 36.96 37.20
CA THR A 73 32.66 36.77 36.78
C THR A 73 32.43 35.31 36.45
N LEU A 74 31.17 34.87 36.38
CA LEU A 74 30.81 33.53 35.91
C LEU A 74 31.33 33.26 34.48
N TRP A 75 31.42 34.30 33.64
CA TRP A 75 31.97 34.22 32.29
C TRP A 75 33.42 33.73 32.25
N ASN A 76 34.24 34.15 33.22
CA ASN A 76 35.67 33.84 33.28
C ASN A 76 36.02 32.70 34.26
N ALA A 77 35.06 32.23 35.04
CA ALA A 77 35.26 31.20 36.06
C ALA A 77 35.51 29.82 35.42
N GLU A 78 36.64 29.17 35.72
CA GLU A 78 36.98 27.81 35.28
C GLU A 78 36.19 26.75 36.08
N LEU A 79 34.88 26.64 35.80
CA LEU A 79 33.96 25.79 36.54
C LEU A 79 33.66 24.46 35.85
N TYR A 80 33.79 24.40 34.52
CA TYR A 80 33.19 23.32 33.72
C TYR A 80 34.25 22.28 33.33
N PRO A 81 34.14 21.02 33.78
CA PRO A 81 35.08 19.96 33.43
C PRO A 81 35.17 19.70 31.92
N LEU A 82 36.40 19.51 31.45
CA LEU A 82 36.72 19.02 30.11
C LEU A 82 36.68 17.50 30.11
N CYS A 83 35.88 16.92 29.23
CA CYS A 83 35.58 15.49 29.20
C CYS A 83 35.88 14.90 27.81
N ASP A 84 36.08 13.58 27.74
CA ASP A 84 36.36 12.90 26.48
C ASP A 84 35.08 12.57 25.68
N SER A 85 33.91 12.71 26.29
CA SER A 85 32.62 12.41 25.65
C SER A 85 31.50 13.35 26.11
N HIS A 86 30.45 13.42 25.29
CA HIS A 86 29.25 14.22 25.54
C HIS A 86 28.48 13.76 26.79
N GLU A 87 28.34 12.45 26.99
CA GLU A 87 27.64 11.87 28.15
C GLU A 87 28.36 12.21 29.46
N GLN A 88 29.68 12.07 29.50
CA GLN A 88 30.47 12.45 30.67
C GLN A 88 30.37 13.95 30.96
N ALA A 89 30.41 14.79 29.92
CA ALA A 89 30.25 16.23 30.08
C ALA A 89 28.90 16.57 30.73
N LEU A 90 27.82 15.92 30.29
CA LEU A 90 26.47 16.08 30.85
C LEU A 90 26.41 15.65 32.33
N ASP A 91 27.00 14.52 32.68
CA ASP A 91 27.06 14.03 34.06
C ASP A 91 27.84 14.98 34.98
N GLU A 92 28.96 15.53 34.50
CA GLU A 92 29.76 16.50 35.25
C GLU A 92 29.03 17.84 35.40
N ALA A 93 28.25 18.27 34.41
CA ALA A 93 27.36 19.43 34.56
C ALA A 93 26.29 19.19 35.62
N LEU A 94 25.63 18.02 35.61
CA LEU A 94 24.67 17.68 36.67
C LEU A 94 25.34 17.53 38.04
N ARG A 95 26.63 17.16 38.10
CA ARG A 95 27.42 17.18 39.34
C ARG A 95 27.58 18.59 39.88
N ILE A 96 27.90 19.57 39.03
CA ILE A 96 27.96 20.99 39.43
C ILE A 96 26.62 21.44 40.05
N TYR A 97 25.49 21.02 39.47
CA TYR A 97 24.18 21.32 40.05
C TYR A 97 23.95 20.66 41.41
N ARG A 98 24.34 19.38 41.57
CA ARG A 98 24.27 18.70 42.88
C ARG A 98 25.12 19.39 43.93
N ILE A 99 26.31 19.86 43.54
CA ILE A 99 27.17 20.63 44.42
C ILE A 99 26.44 21.92 44.79
N ALA A 100 26.00 22.73 43.83
CA ALA A 100 25.34 24.01 44.07
C ALA A 100 24.06 23.90 44.93
N SER A 101 23.31 22.82 44.79
CA SER A 101 22.10 22.54 45.59
C SER A 101 22.39 21.92 46.97
N GLY A 102 23.64 21.64 47.31
CA GLY A 102 24.04 21.01 48.57
C GLY A 102 23.71 19.52 48.67
N SER A 103 23.37 18.87 47.54
CA SER A 103 23.00 17.45 47.47
C SER A 103 24.16 16.52 47.06
N ALA A 104 25.33 17.09 46.76
CA ALA A 104 26.52 16.32 46.36
C ALA A 104 27.22 15.63 47.54
N SER A 105 27.87 14.49 47.26
CA SER A 105 28.76 13.81 48.20
C SER A 105 30.12 14.51 48.30
N SER A 106 30.93 14.17 49.31
CA SER A 106 32.31 14.67 49.41
C SER A 106 33.19 14.20 48.24
N GLU A 107 32.93 13.01 47.71
CA GLU A 107 33.61 12.44 46.55
C GLU A 107 33.30 13.24 45.27
N ASP A 108 32.05 13.68 45.09
CA ASP A 108 31.63 14.52 43.97
C ASP A 108 32.40 15.86 43.95
N ILE A 109 32.54 16.49 45.12
CA ILE A 109 33.28 17.76 45.28
C ILE A 109 34.76 17.57 44.96
N ASP A 110 35.38 16.50 45.48
CA ASP A 110 36.79 16.21 45.25
C ASP A 110 37.09 15.88 43.79
N ARG A 111 36.19 15.15 43.13
CA ARG A 111 36.28 14.85 41.70
C ARG A 111 36.20 16.12 40.85
N TRP A 112 35.24 16.99 41.13
CA TRP A 112 35.10 18.27 40.43
C TRP A 112 36.35 19.17 40.61
N LYS A 113 36.93 19.22 41.81
CA LYS A 113 38.16 19.98 42.07
C LYS A 113 39.35 19.51 41.23
N ARG A 114 39.54 18.20 41.10
CA ARG A 114 40.67 17.60 40.36
C ARG A 114 40.50 17.64 38.84
N ALA A 115 39.28 17.82 38.35
CA ALA A 115 39.03 17.86 36.92
C ALA A 115 39.76 19.04 36.25
N ASP A 116 40.26 18.81 35.03
CA ASP A 116 40.68 19.89 34.14
C ASP A 116 39.44 20.67 33.71
N LYS A 117 39.45 22.00 33.87
CA LYS A 117 38.25 22.85 33.77
C LYS A 117 38.45 23.98 32.78
N THR A 118 37.33 24.44 32.23
CA THR A 118 37.27 25.61 31.35
C THR A 118 36.19 26.59 31.82
N SER A 119 36.22 27.81 31.29
CA SER A 119 35.24 28.85 31.56
C SER A 119 34.22 29.01 30.43
N LEU A 120 33.14 29.77 30.65
CA LEU A 120 32.20 30.10 29.57
C LEU A 120 32.91 30.82 28.42
N MET A 121 33.84 31.72 28.73
CA MET A 121 34.63 32.45 27.75
C MET A 121 35.55 31.52 26.94
N ALA A 122 36.36 30.71 27.62
CA ALA A 122 37.34 29.87 26.96
C ALA A 122 36.68 28.75 26.15
N SER A 123 35.62 28.13 26.69
CA SER A 123 34.83 27.13 25.95
C SER A 123 34.13 27.73 24.73
N ALA A 124 33.61 28.95 24.81
CA ALA A 124 33.01 29.62 23.66
C ALA A 124 34.05 29.98 22.58
N GLY A 125 35.26 30.41 22.99
CA GLY A 125 36.34 30.74 22.06
C GLY A 125 36.96 29.52 21.36
N ASN A 126 36.95 28.37 22.01
CA ASN A 126 37.52 27.12 21.49
C ASN A 126 36.48 26.14 20.93
N ALA A 127 35.23 26.59 20.74
CA ALA A 127 34.16 25.75 20.21
C ALA A 127 34.44 25.31 18.77
N ASP A 128 34.29 24.02 18.49
CA ASP A 128 34.30 23.49 17.13
C ASP A 128 32.96 23.80 16.45
N THR A 129 32.94 24.91 15.72
CA THR A 129 31.76 25.39 15.01
C THR A 129 31.29 24.44 13.91
N LEU A 130 32.17 23.64 13.30
CA LEU A 130 31.79 22.68 12.25
C LEU A 130 31.02 21.51 12.83
N VAL A 131 31.46 20.98 13.97
CA VAL A 131 30.74 19.91 14.69
C VAL A 131 29.36 20.40 15.14
N MET A 132 29.28 21.62 15.68
CA MET A 132 28.02 22.22 16.10
C MET A 132 27.05 22.44 14.93
N LEU A 133 27.53 22.97 13.81
CA LEU A 133 26.72 23.15 12.59
C LEU A 133 26.24 21.80 12.03
N SER A 134 27.08 20.76 12.07
CA SER A 134 26.68 19.41 11.64
C SER A 134 25.54 18.86 12.49
N ARG A 135 25.63 19.03 13.83
CA ARG A 135 24.57 18.62 14.77
C ARG A 135 23.27 19.39 14.57
N GLN A 136 23.35 20.72 14.39
CA GLN A 136 22.15 21.53 14.09
C GLN A 136 21.50 21.10 12.78
N THR A 137 22.31 20.79 11.77
CA THR A 137 21.82 20.26 10.49
C THR A 137 21.13 18.91 10.68
N GLU A 138 21.72 18.02 11.48
CA GLU A 138 21.15 16.70 11.81
C GLU A 138 19.81 16.82 12.54
N LEU A 139 19.73 17.64 13.59
CA LEU A 139 18.49 17.88 14.32
C LEU A 139 17.42 18.51 13.41
N ALA A 140 17.79 19.47 12.56
CA ALA A 140 16.87 20.08 11.61
C ALA A 140 16.36 19.07 10.57
N CYS A 141 17.22 18.18 10.05
CA CYS A 141 16.80 17.08 9.18
C CYS A 141 15.81 16.17 9.90
N ARG A 142 16.12 15.74 11.12
CA ARG A 142 15.25 14.88 11.92
C ARG A 142 13.89 15.53 12.15
N ILE A 143 13.83 16.79 12.58
CA ILE A 143 12.56 17.50 12.78
C ILE A 143 11.72 17.54 11.50
N ARG A 144 12.33 17.75 10.33
CA ARG A 144 11.62 17.74 9.05
C ARG A 144 11.08 16.35 8.70
N VAL A 145 11.87 15.29 8.92
CA VAL A 145 11.43 13.91 8.72
C VAL A 145 10.28 13.56 9.66
N GLU A 146 10.37 13.89 10.95
CA GLU A 146 9.30 13.66 11.93
C GLU A 146 7.99 14.34 11.52
N ARG A 147 8.05 15.61 11.08
CA ARG A 147 6.87 16.33 10.57
C ARG A 147 6.29 15.68 9.32
N CYS A 148 7.16 15.27 8.40
CA CYS A 148 6.76 14.57 7.19
C CYS A 148 6.04 13.26 7.51
N VAL A 149 6.62 12.43 8.39
CA VAL A 149 6.04 11.16 8.85
C VAL A 149 4.71 11.40 9.56
N PHE A 150 4.64 12.39 10.45
CA PHE A 150 3.40 12.78 11.13
C PHE A 150 2.27 13.13 10.14
N LEU A 151 2.57 13.89 9.08
CA LEU A 151 1.60 14.20 8.02
C LEU A 151 1.13 12.95 7.28
N LEU A 152 2.06 12.05 6.93
CA LEU A 152 1.73 10.79 6.26
C LEU A 152 0.87 9.86 7.15
N GLU A 153 1.12 9.80 8.44
CA GLU A 153 0.29 9.03 9.40
C GLU A 153 -1.15 9.55 9.43
N HIS A 154 -1.32 10.87 9.38
CA HIS A 154 -2.62 11.53 9.41
C HIS A 154 -3.26 11.66 8.02
N SER A 155 -2.81 10.86 7.05
CA SER A 155 -3.36 10.76 5.69
C SER A 155 -3.35 12.09 4.91
N ALA A 156 -2.39 12.97 5.21
CA ALA A 156 -2.09 14.10 4.34
C ALA A 156 -1.57 13.61 2.98
N SER A 157 -1.72 14.43 1.95
CA SER A 157 -1.19 14.08 0.62
C SER A 157 0.34 13.98 0.66
N ALA A 158 0.90 13.05 -0.13
CA ALA A 158 2.35 12.91 -0.25
C ALA A 158 3.00 14.23 -0.71
N GLN A 159 2.31 15.01 -1.55
CA GLN A 159 2.79 16.32 -1.99
C GLN A 159 2.84 17.36 -0.86
N GLU A 160 1.94 17.28 0.11
CA GLU A 160 1.96 18.12 1.31
C GLU A 160 3.10 17.70 2.24
N ALA A 161 3.21 16.41 2.54
CA ALA A 161 4.28 15.86 3.35
C ALA A 161 5.67 16.15 2.74
N LEU A 162 5.78 16.11 1.41
CA LEU A 162 7.01 16.40 0.67
C LEU A 162 7.51 17.84 0.89
N ARG A 163 6.61 18.81 1.14
CA ARG A 163 6.99 20.22 1.35
C ARG A 163 7.77 20.44 2.64
N GLU A 164 7.65 19.53 3.62
CA GLU A 164 8.43 19.59 4.84
C GLU A 164 9.91 19.22 4.61
N LEU A 165 10.23 18.52 3.51
CA LEU A 165 11.55 17.98 3.26
C LEU A 165 12.40 18.89 2.36
N HIS A 166 13.72 18.86 2.59
CA HIS A 166 14.69 19.50 1.69
C HIS A 166 15.29 18.51 0.67
N GLY A 167 15.02 17.20 0.85
CA GLY A 167 15.45 16.09 0.00
C GLY A 167 16.94 15.78 0.06
N SER A 168 17.56 16.00 1.22
CA SER A 168 18.95 15.59 1.47
C SER A 168 19.08 14.06 1.57
N ALA A 169 20.29 13.54 1.28
CA ALA A 169 20.60 12.12 1.44
C ALA A 169 20.36 11.61 2.89
N ARG A 170 20.54 12.49 3.88
CA ARG A 170 20.26 12.19 5.30
C ARG A 170 18.77 11.99 5.57
N GLU A 171 17.92 12.88 5.05
CA GLU A 171 16.46 12.75 5.20
C GLU A 171 15.96 11.48 4.52
N ARG A 172 16.49 11.15 3.33
CA ARG A 172 16.21 9.88 2.65
C ARG A 172 16.58 8.68 3.52
N ALA A 173 17.80 8.62 4.07
CA ALA A 173 18.25 7.51 4.89
C ALA A 173 17.36 7.32 6.14
N GLN A 174 16.97 8.42 6.79
CA GLN A 174 16.04 8.38 7.93
C GLN A 174 14.65 7.88 7.53
N LEU A 175 14.11 8.31 6.38
CA LEU A 175 12.84 7.81 5.87
C LEU A 175 12.91 6.31 5.51
N GLU A 176 14.01 5.84 4.91
CA GLU A 176 14.21 4.41 4.65
C GLU A 176 14.29 3.58 5.93
N GLU A 177 14.88 4.11 6.99
CA GLU A 177 14.91 3.48 8.32
C GLU A 177 13.51 3.44 8.94
N TYR A 178 12.76 4.54 8.87
CA TYR A 178 11.36 4.61 9.28
C TYR A 178 10.51 3.58 8.53
N ALA A 179 10.64 3.49 7.21
CA ALA A 179 9.88 2.54 6.39
C ALA A 179 10.12 1.08 6.79
N ARG A 180 11.34 0.73 7.23
CA ARG A 180 11.69 -0.62 7.67
C ARG A 180 11.18 -0.98 9.06
N THR A 181 10.87 0.02 9.89
CA THR A 181 10.53 -0.16 11.31
C THR A 181 9.06 0.11 11.63
N CYS A 182 8.38 0.92 10.82
CA CYS A 182 6.97 1.22 11.02
C CYS A 182 6.05 0.12 10.48
N GLY A 183 4.79 0.15 10.91
CA GLY A 183 3.75 -0.77 10.45
C GLY A 183 2.94 -0.24 9.26
N PHE A 184 2.11 -1.12 8.69
CA PHE A 184 1.10 -0.74 7.69
C PHE A 184 0.00 0.15 8.33
N PRO A 185 -0.50 1.20 7.65
CA PRO A 185 -0.25 1.61 6.26
C PRO A 185 0.95 2.55 6.08
N LEU A 186 1.60 3.02 7.16
CA LEU A 186 2.63 4.05 7.07
C LEU A 186 3.81 3.62 6.18
N THR A 187 4.25 2.36 6.27
CA THR A 187 5.31 1.81 5.43
C THR A 187 5.05 2.04 3.94
N MET A 188 3.82 1.79 3.46
CA MET A 188 3.48 1.94 2.04
C MET A 188 3.57 3.42 1.60
N ARG A 189 3.16 4.34 2.49
CA ARG A 189 3.15 5.79 2.23
C ARG A 189 4.57 6.36 2.20
N ILE A 190 5.44 5.93 3.12
CA ILE A 190 6.84 6.36 3.13
C ILE A 190 7.57 5.90 1.87
N PHE A 191 7.42 4.63 1.47
CA PHE A 191 8.01 4.15 0.21
C PHE A 191 7.46 4.88 -1.02
N SER A 192 6.15 5.19 -1.04
CA SER A 192 5.57 6.00 -2.12
C SER A 192 6.12 7.43 -2.17
N LEU A 193 6.33 8.06 -1.00
CA LEU A 193 6.97 9.38 -0.91
C LEU A 193 8.42 9.33 -1.40
N LEU A 194 9.18 8.28 -1.04
CA LEU A 194 10.55 8.06 -1.51
C LEU A 194 10.62 7.87 -3.03
N ALA A 195 9.63 7.19 -3.63
CA ALA A 195 9.50 7.09 -5.08
C ALA A 195 9.29 8.49 -5.70
N LEU A 196 8.36 9.28 -5.17
CA LEU A 196 8.09 10.65 -5.64
C LEU A 196 9.31 11.57 -5.52
N LEU A 197 10.07 11.47 -4.43
CA LEU A 197 11.33 12.18 -4.22
C LEU A 197 12.37 11.84 -5.31
N SER A 198 12.40 10.58 -5.75
CA SER A 198 13.32 10.08 -6.78
C SER A 198 12.96 10.59 -8.17
N GLU A 199 11.66 10.67 -8.50
CA GLU A 199 11.16 11.09 -9.81
C GLU A 199 11.42 12.58 -10.12
N GLN A 200 11.37 13.46 -9.11
CA GLN A 200 11.48 14.90 -9.33
C GLN A 200 12.87 15.36 -9.81
N ARG A 201 13.86 14.45 -9.98
CA ARG A 201 15.23 14.70 -10.49
C ARG A 201 15.94 15.89 -9.86
N ARG A 202 15.46 16.34 -8.70
CA ARG A 202 16.03 17.46 -7.94
C ARG A 202 17.36 17.06 -7.30
N TYR A 203 17.71 15.76 -7.36
CA TYR A 203 18.90 15.16 -6.78
C TYR A 203 19.50 14.15 -7.80
N PRO A 204 20.62 14.47 -8.44
CA PRO A 204 21.19 13.69 -9.54
C PRO A 204 21.74 12.29 -9.16
N ASP A 205 21.85 12.00 -7.86
CA ASP A 205 22.36 10.72 -7.34
C ASP A 205 21.26 9.65 -7.12
N LEU A 206 19.99 9.97 -7.43
CA LEU A 206 18.87 9.06 -7.30
C LEU A 206 18.76 8.14 -8.52
N LEU A 207 19.35 6.95 -8.42
CA LEU A 207 18.99 5.81 -9.28
C LEU A 207 17.60 5.29 -8.89
N ASP A 208 16.89 4.70 -9.85
CA ASP A 208 15.65 3.96 -9.62
C ASP A 208 15.91 2.83 -8.61
N ASN A 209 15.41 2.97 -7.38
CA ASN A 209 15.63 2.02 -6.28
C ASN A 209 14.43 1.09 -6.06
N GLY A 210 13.45 1.04 -6.96
CA GLY A 210 12.28 0.17 -6.80
C GLY A 210 11.38 0.54 -5.61
N TYR A 211 11.40 1.79 -5.13
CA TYR A 211 10.59 2.20 -3.98
C TYR A 211 9.09 2.07 -4.21
N GLU A 212 8.63 2.30 -5.43
CA GLU A 212 7.24 2.08 -5.75
C GLU A 212 6.89 0.59 -5.62
N ASP A 213 7.78 -0.31 -6.06
CA ASP A 213 7.60 -1.75 -5.87
C ASP A 213 7.57 -2.13 -4.38
N GLU A 214 8.42 -1.54 -3.54
CA GLU A 214 8.38 -1.76 -2.10
C GLU A 214 7.09 -1.24 -1.44
N SER A 215 6.54 -0.13 -1.94
CA SER A 215 5.25 0.39 -1.51
C SER A 215 4.12 -0.61 -1.79
N PHE A 216 4.03 -1.13 -3.02
CA PHE A 216 3.06 -2.17 -3.37
C PHE A 216 3.34 -3.51 -2.68
N ALA A 217 4.61 -3.88 -2.48
CA ALA A 217 4.98 -5.07 -1.73
C ALA A 217 4.52 -4.99 -0.27
N ALA A 218 4.54 -3.81 0.36
CA ALA A 218 4.00 -3.61 1.70
C ALA A 218 2.49 -3.92 1.75
N VAL A 219 1.72 -3.50 0.74
CA VAL A 219 0.30 -3.83 0.59
C VAL A 219 0.11 -5.34 0.41
N SER A 220 0.85 -5.95 -0.52
CA SER A 220 0.77 -7.38 -0.81
C SER A 220 1.10 -8.24 0.40
N ARG A 221 2.18 -7.92 1.14
CA ARG A 221 2.59 -8.64 2.35
C ARG A 221 1.48 -8.64 3.39
N GLU A 222 0.83 -7.50 3.60
CA GLU A 222 -0.22 -7.37 4.61
C GLU A 222 -1.50 -8.13 4.24
N ILE A 223 -1.91 -8.10 2.96
CA ILE A 223 -3.03 -8.91 2.47
C ILE A 223 -2.74 -10.41 2.61
N ILE A 224 -1.58 -10.88 2.14
CA ILE A 224 -1.21 -12.30 2.19
C ILE A 224 -1.12 -12.78 3.64
N ARG A 225 -0.51 -11.99 4.53
CA ARG A 225 -0.43 -12.28 5.97
C ARG A 225 -1.83 -12.45 6.57
N GLN A 226 -2.73 -11.49 6.32
CA GLN A 226 -4.10 -11.52 6.86
C GLN A 226 -4.89 -12.74 6.36
N VAL A 227 -4.82 -13.06 5.06
CA VAL A 227 -5.51 -14.22 4.49
C VAL A 227 -4.96 -15.53 5.05
N SER A 228 -3.65 -15.62 5.25
CA SER A 228 -3.00 -16.81 5.83
C SER A 228 -3.35 -17.01 7.31
N GLU A 229 -3.53 -15.94 8.06
CA GLU A 229 -3.98 -15.98 9.46
C GLU A 229 -5.46 -16.36 9.60
N GLU A 230 -6.30 -15.88 8.68
CA GLU A 230 -7.73 -16.20 8.69
C GLU A 230 -8.02 -17.62 8.21
N PHE A 231 -7.29 -18.07 7.19
CA PHE A 231 -7.45 -19.38 6.57
C PHE A 231 -6.13 -20.14 6.58
N PRO A 232 -5.69 -20.63 7.76
CA PRO A 232 -4.46 -21.41 7.86
C PRO A 232 -4.56 -22.71 7.04
N PRO A 233 -3.42 -23.29 6.61
CA PRO A 233 -3.42 -24.56 5.88
C PRO A 233 -4.15 -25.66 6.66
N GLU A 234 -5.12 -26.30 6.01
CA GLU A 234 -5.90 -27.40 6.57
C GLU A 234 -5.29 -28.76 6.20
N GLU A 235 -5.61 -29.80 6.97
CA GLU A 235 -5.33 -31.18 6.59
C GLU A 235 -6.11 -31.54 5.32
N ALA A 236 -5.40 -31.76 4.21
CA ALA A 236 -6.00 -32.00 2.90
C ALA A 236 -5.56 -33.35 2.32
N ARG A 237 -6.51 -34.08 1.72
CA ARG A 237 -6.27 -35.27 0.90
C ARG A 237 -7.29 -35.32 -0.24
N PHE A 238 -6.92 -35.93 -1.36
CA PHE A 238 -7.87 -36.15 -2.45
C PHE A 238 -9.12 -36.91 -1.94
N VAL A 239 -10.28 -36.30 -2.08
CA VAL A 239 -11.60 -36.92 -1.81
C VAL A 239 -12.31 -37.33 -3.10
N SER A 240 -11.84 -36.83 -4.26
CA SER A 240 -12.29 -37.20 -5.59
C SER A 240 -11.09 -37.29 -6.54
N ASP A 241 -11.12 -38.23 -7.49
CA ASP A 241 -10.07 -38.35 -8.51
C ASP A 241 -10.13 -37.25 -9.58
N ALA A 242 -11.29 -36.58 -9.72
CA ALA A 242 -11.44 -35.41 -10.58
C ALA A 242 -12.49 -34.42 -10.04
N ALA A 243 -12.26 -33.14 -10.28
CA ALA A 243 -13.23 -32.07 -10.04
C ALA A 243 -13.18 -31.05 -11.19
N GLN A 244 -14.33 -30.54 -11.60
CA GLN A 244 -14.43 -29.57 -12.69
C GLN A 244 -15.38 -28.44 -12.31
N VAL A 245 -14.93 -27.21 -12.55
CA VAL A 245 -15.70 -25.99 -12.30
C VAL A 245 -15.84 -25.20 -13.61
N LEU A 246 -17.07 -24.75 -13.88
CA LEU A 246 -17.43 -23.89 -15.00
C LEU A 246 -18.04 -22.60 -14.46
N LEU A 247 -17.45 -21.45 -14.80
CA LEU A 247 -17.90 -20.14 -14.33
C LEU A 247 -18.33 -19.21 -15.48
N PRO A 248 -19.36 -18.37 -15.26
CA PRO A 248 -19.67 -17.26 -16.15
C PRO A 248 -18.58 -16.19 -16.09
N LEU A 249 -18.64 -15.21 -16.99
CA LEU A 249 -17.89 -13.97 -16.84
C LEU A 249 -18.68 -12.95 -16.01
N ARG A 250 -18.10 -11.77 -15.82
CA ARG A 250 -18.75 -10.65 -15.15
C ARG A 250 -18.66 -9.35 -15.94
N ILE A 251 -19.71 -8.54 -15.83
CA ILE A 251 -19.74 -7.16 -16.32
C ILE A 251 -19.89 -6.20 -15.15
N ASN A 252 -19.03 -5.18 -15.09
CA ASN A 252 -19.08 -4.15 -14.04
C ASN A 252 -19.70 -2.88 -14.61
N PHE A 253 -20.79 -2.43 -14.01
CA PHE A 253 -21.47 -1.20 -14.42
C PHE A 253 -20.95 0.01 -13.66
N CYS A 254 -20.61 -0.17 -12.39
CA CYS A 254 -20.22 0.93 -11.51
C CYS A 254 -19.39 0.45 -10.34
N GLY A 255 -18.52 1.31 -9.82
CA GLY A 255 -17.77 1.07 -8.59
C GLY A 255 -16.27 0.91 -8.78
N SER A 256 -15.82 0.43 -9.94
CA SER A 256 -14.39 0.31 -10.23
C SER A 256 -13.72 1.69 -10.31
N PRO A 257 -12.49 1.87 -9.79
CA PRO A 257 -11.62 0.85 -9.16
C PRO A 257 -11.68 0.85 -7.61
N SER A 258 -12.81 1.23 -6.99
CA SER A 258 -12.90 1.33 -5.51
C SER A 258 -12.75 0.01 -4.75
N ASP A 259 -12.80 -1.14 -5.44
CA ASP A 259 -12.57 -2.48 -4.89
C ASP A 259 -11.10 -2.87 -4.83
N ALA A 260 -10.21 -2.11 -5.48
CA ALA A 260 -8.79 -2.42 -5.56
C ALA A 260 -8.00 -1.98 -4.32
N ALA A 261 -6.98 -2.75 -3.97
CA ALA A 261 -6.05 -2.39 -2.90
C ALA A 261 -5.01 -1.35 -3.36
N PRO A 262 -4.63 -0.40 -2.50
CA PRO A 262 -4.99 -0.32 -1.08
C PRO A 262 -6.26 0.49 -0.79
N TYR A 263 -6.91 1.11 -1.79
CA TYR A 263 -8.07 1.97 -1.57
C TYR A 263 -9.19 1.26 -0.79
N CYS A 264 -9.53 0.02 -1.18
CA CYS A 264 -10.56 -0.74 -0.49
C CYS A 264 -10.20 -1.13 0.96
N LEU A 265 -8.90 -1.17 1.29
CA LEU A 265 -8.43 -1.45 2.65
C LEU A 265 -8.66 -0.24 3.57
N GLU A 266 -8.54 0.98 3.05
CA GLU A 266 -8.68 2.22 3.84
C GLU A 266 -10.12 2.77 3.83
N HIS A 267 -10.86 2.57 2.73
CA HIS A 267 -12.16 3.19 2.52
C HIS A 267 -13.31 2.19 2.26
N GLY A 268 -12.99 0.90 2.14
CA GLY A 268 -13.90 -0.09 1.56
C GLY A 268 -14.11 0.12 0.06
N GLY A 269 -14.82 -0.80 -0.57
CA GLY A 269 -15.23 -0.70 -1.97
C GLY A 269 -16.72 -0.85 -2.16
N THR A 270 -17.22 -0.41 -3.30
CA THR A 270 -18.60 -0.70 -3.75
C THR A 270 -18.57 -1.10 -5.21
N MET A 271 -19.40 -2.05 -5.60
CA MET A 271 -19.47 -2.53 -6.98
C MET A 271 -20.91 -2.85 -7.34
N LEU A 272 -21.34 -2.45 -8.54
CA LEU A 272 -22.57 -2.92 -9.16
C LEU A 272 -22.18 -3.71 -10.41
N ASN A 273 -22.39 -5.01 -10.38
CA ASN A 273 -22.02 -5.90 -11.47
C ASN A 273 -23.10 -6.95 -11.74
N ALA A 274 -22.92 -7.67 -12.85
CA ALA A 274 -23.74 -8.82 -13.20
C ALA A 274 -22.89 -9.97 -13.77
N ALA A 275 -23.33 -11.21 -13.54
CA ALA A 275 -22.77 -12.36 -14.23
C ALA A 275 -23.30 -12.44 -15.67
N ILE A 276 -22.43 -12.75 -16.62
CA ILE A 276 -22.78 -12.83 -18.05
C ILE A 276 -22.27 -14.14 -18.68
N LEU A 277 -23.06 -14.63 -19.62
CA LEU A 277 -22.67 -15.70 -20.54
C LEU A 277 -22.32 -15.08 -21.88
N LEU A 278 -21.34 -15.68 -22.57
CA LEU A 278 -21.06 -15.39 -23.97
C LEU A 278 -21.52 -16.57 -24.80
N ASN A 279 -22.28 -16.31 -25.86
CA ASN A 279 -22.88 -17.34 -26.71
C ASN A 279 -23.66 -18.41 -25.92
N GLY A 280 -24.28 -18.02 -24.79
CA GLY A 280 -25.03 -18.92 -23.92
C GLY A 280 -24.20 -19.92 -23.12
N ARG A 281 -22.87 -19.74 -23.03
CA ARG A 281 -21.96 -20.67 -22.33
C ARG A 281 -21.26 -19.98 -21.16
N ARG A 282 -20.86 -20.79 -20.17
CA ARG A 282 -19.92 -20.43 -19.09
C ARG A 282 -18.50 -20.64 -19.66
N PRO A 283 -17.78 -19.60 -20.09
CA PRO A 283 -16.58 -19.78 -20.90
C PRO A 283 -15.34 -20.16 -20.09
N VAL A 284 -15.34 -19.92 -18.77
CA VAL A 284 -14.19 -20.22 -17.91
C VAL A 284 -14.31 -21.63 -17.36
N ARG A 285 -13.26 -22.43 -17.53
CA ARG A 285 -13.18 -23.81 -17.05
C ARG A 285 -11.88 -24.05 -16.30
N ALA A 286 -11.99 -24.70 -15.15
CA ALA A 286 -10.86 -25.29 -14.42
C ALA A 286 -11.18 -26.74 -14.08
N ARG A 287 -10.18 -27.61 -14.20
CA ARG A 287 -10.27 -29.03 -13.88
C ARG A 287 -9.06 -29.46 -13.06
N VAL A 288 -9.31 -30.17 -11.98
CA VAL A 288 -8.30 -30.83 -11.16
C VAL A 288 -8.43 -32.32 -11.36
N GLU A 289 -7.33 -33.02 -11.57
CA GLU A 289 -7.27 -34.49 -11.61
C GLU A 289 -6.15 -35.00 -10.72
N ARG A 290 -6.40 -36.13 -10.06
CA ARG A 290 -5.38 -36.85 -9.31
C ARG A 290 -4.49 -37.64 -10.26
N LEU A 291 -3.18 -37.52 -10.05
CA LEU A 291 -2.17 -38.31 -10.73
C LEU A 291 -1.64 -39.40 -9.79
N GLY A 292 -1.37 -40.59 -10.34
CA GLY A 292 -0.72 -41.67 -9.58
C GLY A 292 0.75 -41.38 -9.25
N GLU A 293 1.40 -40.56 -10.07
CA GLU A 293 2.76 -40.08 -9.85
C GLU A 293 2.76 -38.82 -8.97
N PRO A 294 3.68 -38.66 -7.99
CA PRO A 294 3.71 -37.52 -7.07
C PRO A 294 4.34 -36.29 -7.74
N VAL A 295 3.64 -35.70 -8.72
CA VAL A 295 4.07 -34.53 -9.50
C VAL A 295 2.96 -33.50 -9.65
N VAL A 296 3.32 -32.27 -9.99
CA VAL A 296 2.34 -31.23 -10.38
C VAL A 296 2.43 -30.99 -11.89
N LEU A 297 1.30 -31.12 -12.59
CA LEU A 297 1.17 -30.79 -14.01
C LEU A 297 0.19 -29.62 -14.16
N LEU A 298 0.64 -28.53 -14.76
CA LEU A 298 -0.18 -27.35 -15.02
C LEU A 298 -0.42 -27.23 -16.52
N GLU A 299 -1.66 -26.96 -16.92
CA GLU A 299 -2.07 -26.90 -18.33
C GLU A 299 -2.98 -25.68 -18.60
N SER A 300 -2.69 -24.96 -19.69
CA SER A 300 -3.61 -23.99 -20.30
C SER A 300 -3.98 -24.51 -21.68
N ILE A 301 -5.19 -25.07 -21.77
CA ILE A 301 -5.69 -25.80 -22.94
C ILE A 301 -5.87 -24.84 -24.12
N ASP A 302 -6.41 -23.64 -23.86
CA ASP A 302 -6.65 -22.58 -24.84
C ASP A 302 -5.36 -22.05 -25.48
N GLN A 303 -4.24 -22.13 -24.77
CA GLN A 303 -2.93 -21.71 -25.27
C GLN A 303 -2.04 -22.86 -25.72
N ASN A 304 -2.53 -24.10 -25.60
CA ASN A 304 -1.76 -25.32 -25.84
C ASN A 304 -0.43 -25.35 -25.06
N LEU A 305 -0.46 -24.91 -23.80
CA LEU A 305 0.69 -24.90 -22.90
C LEU A 305 0.51 -25.96 -21.82
N HIS A 306 1.57 -26.71 -21.53
CA HIS A 306 1.61 -27.63 -20.40
C HIS A 306 3.02 -27.62 -19.81
N ARG A 307 3.13 -27.74 -18.50
CA ARG A 307 4.42 -27.85 -17.80
C ARG A 307 4.30 -28.73 -16.58
N ARG A 308 5.30 -29.58 -16.42
CA ARG A 308 5.48 -30.45 -15.26
C ARG A 308 6.43 -29.78 -14.28
N PHE A 309 6.12 -29.89 -12.99
CA PHE A 309 6.90 -29.36 -11.89
C PHE A 309 7.27 -30.47 -10.91
N ASP A 310 8.55 -30.56 -10.61
CA ASP A 310 9.14 -31.52 -9.68
C ASP A 310 9.78 -30.83 -8.45
N SER A 311 9.94 -29.50 -8.48
CA SER A 311 10.51 -28.68 -7.40
C SER A 311 9.43 -27.83 -6.73
N LEU A 312 9.48 -27.76 -5.39
CA LEU A 312 8.61 -26.90 -4.61
C LEU A 312 8.99 -25.42 -4.82
N GLU A 313 10.28 -25.10 -4.86
CA GLU A 313 10.81 -23.75 -5.06
C GLU A 313 10.30 -23.13 -6.35
N GLU A 314 10.26 -23.91 -7.43
CA GLU A 314 9.74 -23.47 -8.73
C GLU A 314 8.23 -23.15 -8.68
N LEU A 315 7.46 -23.91 -7.92
CA LEU A 315 6.03 -23.66 -7.71
C LEU A 315 5.76 -22.45 -6.81
N LEU A 316 6.63 -22.19 -5.83
CA LEU A 316 6.49 -21.05 -4.93
C LEU A 316 6.80 -19.71 -5.60
N HIS A 317 7.53 -19.71 -6.73
CA HIS A 317 7.85 -18.49 -7.47
C HIS A 317 6.72 -18.10 -8.44
N CYS A 318 5.91 -17.10 -8.05
CA CYS A 318 4.75 -16.61 -8.81
C CYS A 318 4.91 -15.19 -9.37
N SER A 319 5.98 -14.47 -9.01
CA SER A 319 6.15 -13.05 -9.35
C SER A 319 6.69 -12.79 -10.77
N ASP A 320 7.15 -13.83 -11.46
CA ASP A 320 7.61 -13.73 -12.85
C ASP A 320 6.42 -13.45 -13.78
N VAL A 321 6.50 -12.32 -14.49
CA VAL A 321 5.47 -11.84 -15.42
C VAL A 321 5.45 -12.65 -16.72
N HIS A 322 6.56 -13.32 -17.04
CA HIS A 322 6.69 -14.15 -18.23
C HIS A 322 6.29 -15.60 -18.00
N ASP A 323 6.04 -16.00 -16.75
CA ASP A 323 5.59 -17.36 -16.44
C ASP A 323 4.09 -17.50 -16.77
N PRO A 324 3.73 -18.34 -17.77
CA PRO A 324 2.33 -18.55 -18.15
C PRO A 324 1.52 -19.27 -17.06
N PHE A 325 2.17 -19.85 -16.06
CA PHE A 325 1.53 -20.62 -14.98
C PHE A 325 1.49 -19.90 -13.63
N SER A 326 1.90 -18.63 -13.53
CA SER A 326 1.86 -17.87 -12.26
C SER A 326 0.49 -17.91 -11.57
N LEU A 327 -0.60 -17.89 -12.34
CA LEU A 327 -1.96 -18.04 -11.82
C LEU A 327 -2.22 -19.42 -11.22
N HIS A 328 -1.78 -20.48 -11.89
CA HIS A 328 -2.00 -21.84 -11.42
C HIS A 328 -1.21 -22.06 -10.13
N LYS A 329 0.06 -21.66 -10.13
CA LYS A 329 0.95 -21.72 -8.97
C LYS A 329 0.38 -20.95 -7.79
N SER A 330 -0.03 -19.70 -7.99
CA SER A 330 -0.58 -18.87 -6.90
C SER A 330 -1.83 -19.50 -6.27
N THR A 331 -2.72 -20.10 -7.08
CA THR A 331 -3.91 -20.82 -6.55
C THR A 331 -3.56 -22.04 -5.70
N LEU A 332 -2.50 -22.78 -6.03
CA LEU A 332 -2.00 -23.89 -5.22
C LEU A 332 -1.39 -23.41 -3.89
N ILE A 333 -0.75 -22.24 -3.88
CA ILE A 333 -0.16 -21.63 -2.68
C ILE A 333 -1.25 -21.15 -1.73
N VAL A 334 -2.19 -20.33 -2.20
CA VAL A 334 -3.24 -19.71 -1.34
C VAL A 334 -4.27 -20.72 -0.83
N THR A 335 -4.39 -21.88 -1.47
CA THR A 335 -5.20 -23.00 -0.96
C THR A 335 -4.52 -23.75 0.19
N GLY A 336 -3.24 -23.46 0.46
CA GLY A 336 -2.45 -24.13 1.50
C GLY A 336 -1.97 -25.52 1.11
N LEU A 337 -2.25 -25.99 -0.11
CA LEU A 337 -1.91 -27.35 -0.56
C LEU A 337 -0.40 -27.56 -0.68
N LEU A 338 0.36 -26.51 -0.96
CA LEU A 338 1.83 -26.54 -1.03
C LEU A 338 2.52 -26.21 0.30
N HIS A 339 1.77 -26.14 1.41
CA HIS A 339 2.35 -25.92 2.73
C HIS A 339 3.23 -27.11 3.14
N ARG A 340 4.49 -26.82 3.49
CA ARG A 340 5.52 -27.79 3.89
C ARG A 340 5.54 -27.95 5.40
N ARG A 341 5.49 -29.21 5.88
CA ARG A 341 5.70 -29.57 7.29
C ARG A 341 7.18 -29.74 7.63
N GLU A 342 7.50 -29.77 8.92
CA GLU A 342 8.88 -29.95 9.40
C GLU A 342 9.51 -31.27 8.96
N ASP A 343 8.71 -32.33 8.78
CA ASP A 343 9.15 -33.67 8.37
C ASP A 343 9.22 -33.88 6.84
N GLU A 344 8.79 -32.91 6.05
CA GLU A 344 8.75 -33.00 4.58
C GLU A 344 9.98 -32.36 3.93
N VAL A 345 10.68 -33.13 3.08
CA VAL A 345 11.93 -32.66 2.44
C VAL A 345 11.62 -31.85 1.19
N GLY A 346 10.60 -32.25 0.42
CA GLY A 346 10.26 -31.56 -0.83
C GLY A 346 8.86 -31.86 -1.36
N LEU A 347 8.60 -31.43 -2.60
CA LEU A 347 7.29 -31.50 -3.24
C LEU A 347 6.69 -32.92 -3.23
N GLN A 348 7.51 -33.95 -3.46
CA GLN A 348 7.02 -35.33 -3.50
C GLN A 348 6.41 -35.79 -2.18
N ASP A 349 6.93 -35.35 -1.04
CA ASP A 349 6.41 -35.74 0.28
C ASP A 349 5.05 -35.08 0.53
N ILE A 350 4.93 -33.80 0.18
CA ILE A 350 3.66 -33.07 0.19
C ILE A 350 2.62 -33.81 -0.66
N LEU A 351 2.95 -34.16 -1.90
CA LEU A 351 2.03 -34.83 -2.81
C LEU A 351 1.64 -36.24 -2.35
N ARG A 352 2.57 -36.99 -1.74
CA ARG A 352 2.26 -38.28 -1.11
C ARG A 352 1.27 -38.11 0.04
N ARG A 353 1.44 -37.09 0.88
CA ARG A 353 0.50 -36.76 1.96
C ARG A 353 -0.88 -36.40 1.41
N LEU A 354 -0.93 -35.61 0.35
CA LEU A 354 -2.17 -35.23 -0.35
C LEU A 354 -2.85 -36.43 -1.04
N GLY A 355 -2.15 -37.55 -1.21
CA GLY A 355 -2.66 -38.80 -1.77
C GLY A 355 -2.35 -38.99 -3.25
N GLY A 356 -1.54 -38.15 -3.88
CA GLY A 356 -1.16 -38.27 -5.30
C GLY A 356 -0.66 -36.95 -5.88
N GLY A 357 -0.23 -36.98 -7.14
CA GLY A 357 0.08 -35.76 -7.88
C GLY A 357 -1.17 -35.00 -8.30
N ILE A 358 -0.97 -33.77 -8.76
CA ILE A 358 -2.03 -32.83 -9.13
C ILE A 358 -1.88 -32.46 -10.60
N ARG A 359 -2.89 -32.71 -11.41
CA ARG A 359 -3.05 -32.03 -12.71
C ARG A 359 -4.07 -30.91 -12.53
N LEU A 360 -3.69 -29.67 -12.83
CA LEU A 360 -4.58 -28.52 -12.85
C LEU A 360 -4.60 -27.93 -14.26
N SER A 361 -5.75 -28.05 -14.92
CA SER A 361 -5.94 -27.61 -16.30
C SER A 361 -6.98 -26.49 -16.37
N THR A 362 -6.69 -25.44 -17.12
CA THR A 362 -7.60 -24.31 -17.36
C THR A 362 -7.90 -24.12 -18.84
N ALA A 363 -9.05 -23.54 -19.14
CA ALA A 363 -9.41 -23.12 -20.49
C ALA A 363 -10.38 -21.92 -20.42
N THR A 364 -10.29 -21.04 -21.42
CA THR A 364 -11.32 -20.02 -21.65
C THR A 364 -11.82 -20.13 -23.08
N ASP A 365 -13.10 -20.47 -23.25
CA ASP A 365 -13.68 -20.75 -24.56
C ASP A 365 -14.05 -19.44 -25.27
N ASP A 366 -13.42 -19.18 -26.41
CA ASP A 366 -13.71 -18.05 -27.31
C ASP A 366 -13.67 -16.65 -26.67
N VAL A 367 -12.85 -16.43 -25.62
CA VAL A 367 -12.67 -15.09 -25.02
C VAL A 367 -11.24 -14.61 -25.20
N PRO A 368 -11.00 -13.50 -25.92
CA PRO A 368 -9.66 -12.93 -26.05
C PRO A 368 -9.07 -12.52 -24.70
N LYS A 369 -7.78 -12.78 -24.49
CA LYS A 369 -7.03 -12.18 -23.36
C LYS A 369 -7.11 -10.66 -23.41
N GLY A 370 -7.26 -10.03 -22.24
CA GLY A 370 -7.43 -8.58 -22.15
C GLY A 370 -8.82 -8.11 -22.59
N SER A 371 -9.84 -8.97 -22.48
CA SER A 371 -11.24 -8.65 -22.77
C SER A 371 -11.82 -7.57 -21.84
N GLY A 372 -11.28 -7.41 -20.63
CA GLY A 372 -11.85 -6.56 -19.59
C GLY A 372 -13.03 -7.20 -18.85
N LEU A 373 -13.33 -8.48 -19.11
CA LEU A 373 -14.43 -9.24 -18.49
C LEU A 373 -14.02 -10.04 -17.23
N GLY A 374 -12.84 -9.76 -16.67
CA GLY A 374 -12.35 -10.35 -15.42
C GLY A 374 -11.90 -11.80 -15.55
N THR A 375 -11.51 -12.21 -16.76
CA THR A 375 -11.17 -13.60 -17.08
C THR A 375 -10.11 -14.18 -16.14
N SER A 376 -9.04 -13.43 -15.83
CA SER A 376 -7.94 -13.94 -15.01
C SER A 376 -8.40 -14.28 -13.59
N SER A 377 -9.03 -13.35 -12.89
CA SER A 377 -9.49 -13.56 -11.51
C SER A 377 -10.59 -14.62 -11.43
N ILE A 378 -11.44 -14.72 -12.46
CA ILE A 378 -12.47 -15.77 -12.55
C ILE A 378 -11.84 -17.14 -12.81
N ILE A 379 -10.78 -17.25 -13.62
CA ILE A 379 -10.01 -18.49 -13.77
C ILE A 379 -9.38 -18.88 -12.43
N ALA A 380 -8.79 -17.93 -11.70
CA ALA A 380 -8.25 -18.18 -10.37
C ALA A 380 -9.33 -18.68 -9.40
N ALA A 381 -10.51 -18.06 -9.41
CA ALA A 381 -11.66 -18.51 -8.64
C ALA A 381 -12.12 -19.93 -9.02
N ALA A 382 -12.14 -20.26 -10.32
CA ALA A 382 -12.47 -21.60 -10.80
C ALA A 382 -11.42 -22.64 -10.33
N CYS A 383 -10.13 -22.30 -10.39
CA CYS A 383 -9.05 -23.15 -9.89
C CYS A 383 -9.20 -23.41 -8.39
N VAL A 384 -9.36 -22.36 -7.58
CA VAL A 384 -9.54 -22.49 -6.13
C VAL A 384 -10.75 -23.35 -5.79
N ARG A 385 -11.89 -23.15 -6.45
CA ARG A 385 -13.08 -24.00 -6.24
C ARG A 385 -12.86 -25.44 -6.66
N ALA A 386 -12.21 -25.68 -7.79
CA ALA A 386 -11.91 -27.04 -8.26
C ALA A 386 -10.95 -27.77 -7.30
N LEU A 387 -9.95 -27.06 -6.78
CA LEU A 387 -9.04 -27.57 -5.74
C LEU A 387 -9.81 -27.87 -4.45
N HIS A 388 -10.66 -26.95 -3.98
CA HIS A 388 -11.47 -27.18 -2.78
C HIS A 388 -12.36 -28.43 -2.93
N GLN A 389 -13.02 -28.59 -4.08
CA GLN A 389 -13.83 -29.77 -4.38
C GLN A 389 -13.01 -31.06 -4.42
N ALA A 390 -11.83 -31.05 -5.06
CA ALA A 390 -10.97 -32.23 -5.18
C ALA A 390 -10.38 -32.69 -3.83
N PHE A 391 -10.11 -31.74 -2.93
CA PHE A 391 -9.46 -31.99 -1.64
C PHE A 391 -10.41 -31.95 -0.43
N GLY A 392 -11.72 -31.73 -0.64
CA GLY A 392 -12.71 -31.67 0.42
C GLY A 392 -12.58 -30.46 1.35
N LEU A 393 -11.96 -29.38 0.86
CA LEU A 393 -11.81 -28.13 1.61
C LEU A 393 -13.11 -27.33 1.59
N SER A 394 -13.30 -26.45 2.58
CA SER A 394 -14.46 -25.55 2.65
C SER A 394 -14.63 -24.73 1.37
N ALA A 395 -15.77 -24.89 0.69
CA ALA A 395 -16.11 -24.17 -0.54
C ALA A 395 -16.87 -22.86 -0.28
N GLN A 396 -16.75 -22.27 0.92
CA GLN A 396 -17.38 -21.00 1.25
C GLN A 396 -16.84 -19.87 0.37
N ASP A 397 -17.74 -19.07 -0.21
CA ASP A 397 -17.38 -18.01 -1.14
C ASP A 397 -16.43 -16.96 -0.53
N GLU A 398 -16.63 -16.59 0.75
CA GLU A 398 -15.74 -15.65 1.47
C GLU A 398 -14.28 -16.13 1.46
N LYS A 399 -14.05 -17.43 1.68
CA LYS A 399 -12.71 -18.03 1.64
C LYS A 399 -12.13 -17.98 0.22
N VAL A 400 -12.92 -18.32 -0.79
CA VAL A 400 -12.48 -18.27 -2.19
C VAL A 400 -12.12 -16.85 -2.61
N TYR A 401 -12.93 -15.85 -2.23
CA TYR A 401 -12.65 -14.45 -2.53
C TYR A 401 -11.33 -13.99 -1.94
N ALA A 402 -11.10 -14.29 -0.65
CA ALA A 402 -9.88 -13.95 0.06
C ALA A 402 -8.64 -14.61 -0.56
N GLN A 403 -8.73 -15.90 -0.90
CA GLN A 403 -7.65 -16.64 -1.55
C GLN A 403 -7.31 -16.11 -2.94
N VAL A 404 -8.32 -15.80 -3.77
CA VAL A 404 -8.07 -15.20 -5.09
C VAL A 404 -7.46 -13.81 -4.93
N PHE A 405 -7.94 -13.02 -3.97
CA PHE A 405 -7.38 -11.69 -3.69
C PHE A 405 -5.89 -11.77 -3.28
N ALA A 406 -5.51 -12.74 -2.45
CA ALA A 406 -4.11 -13.01 -2.12
C ALA A 406 -3.31 -13.55 -3.31
N ALA A 407 -3.90 -14.40 -4.16
CA ALA A 407 -3.24 -14.97 -5.33
C ALA A 407 -2.84 -13.87 -6.33
N GLU A 408 -3.68 -12.85 -6.51
CA GLU A 408 -3.37 -11.68 -7.33
C GLU A 408 -2.22 -10.85 -6.78
N GLN A 409 -2.09 -10.75 -5.45
CA GLN A 409 -0.95 -10.09 -4.83
C GLN A 409 0.36 -10.89 -5.04
N LEU A 410 0.31 -12.22 -4.96
CA LEU A 410 1.47 -13.10 -5.22
C LEU A 410 1.99 -13.01 -6.66
N MET A 411 1.11 -12.77 -7.62
CA MET A 411 1.47 -12.59 -9.03
C MET A 411 1.96 -11.16 -9.36
N SER A 412 1.98 -10.27 -8.36
CA SER A 412 2.27 -8.85 -8.52
C SER A 412 1.36 -8.14 -9.53
N THR A 413 0.24 -8.73 -9.92
CA THR A 413 -0.76 -8.08 -10.77
C THR A 413 -1.49 -6.99 -10.02
N GLY A 414 -1.56 -7.13 -8.69
CA GLY A 414 -2.52 -6.39 -7.87
C GLY A 414 -3.93 -6.74 -8.29
N GLY A 415 -4.90 -5.98 -7.82
CA GLY A 415 -6.29 -6.21 -8.15
C GLY A 415 -7.23 -5.76 -7.05
N GLY A 416 -8.50 -6.03 -7.30
CA GLY A 416 -9.57 -5.86 -6.34
C GLY A 416 -10.37 -7.15 -6.23
N TRP A 417 -11.46 -7.09 -5.49
CA TRP A 417 -12.30 -8.26 -5.26
C TRP A 417 -13.47 -8.42 -6.24
N GLN A 418 -13.67 -7.45 -7.14
CA GLN A 418 -14.88 -7.37 -7.97
C GLN A 418 -15.04 -8.52 -8.98
N ASP A 419 -13.93 -9.07 -9.49
CA ASP A 419 -13.94 -10.01 -10.60
C ASP A 419 -14.37 -11.40 -10.13
N GLN A 420 -13.72 -11.91 -9.09
CA GLN A 420 -14.05 -13.17 -8.44
C GLN A 420 -15.44 -13.13 -7.79
N ALA A 421 -15.80 -12.05 -7.10
CA ALA A 421 -17.15 -11.89 -6.53
C ALA A 421 -18.22 -11.75 -7.63
N GLY A 422 -17.86 -11.12 -8.75
CA GLY A 422 -18.71 -10.96 -9.92
C GLY A 422 -19.03 -12.27 -10.65
N GLY A 423 -18.02 -13.12 -10.85
CA GLY A 423 -18.12 -14.37 -11.60
C GLY A 423 -18.58 -15.58 -10.78
N LEU A 424 -18.39 -15.57 -9.46
CA LEU A 424 -18.84 -16.65 -8.57
C LEU A 424 -20.30 -16.54 -8.12
N THR A 425 -20.92 -15.38 -8.31
CA THR A 425 -22.30 -15.12 -7.88
C THR A 425 -23.15 -14.70 -9.07
N GLY A 426 -24.32 -15.31 -9.24
CA GLY A 426 -25.25 -15.01 -10.32
C GLY A 426 -25.93 -13.65 -10.17
N GLY A 427 -26.62 -13.23 -11.21
CA GLY A 427 -27.52 -12.08 -11.21
C GLY A 427 -26.83 -10.72 -11.12
N PHE A 428 -27.67 -9.69 -11.08
CA PHE A 428 -27.30 -8.32 -10.75
C PHE A 428 -27.14 -8.20 -9.25
N LYS A 429 -26.03 -7.59 -8.82
CA LYS A 429 -25.67 -7.51 -7.41
C LYS A 429 -24.93 -6.23 -7.09
N TYR A 430 -25.28 -5.67 -5.95
CA TYR A 430 -24.57 -4.58 -5.30
C TYR A 430 -23.66 -5.20 -4.24
N ILE A 431 -22.36 -5.04 -4.41
CA ILE A 431 -21.34 -5.61 -3.53
C ILE A 431 -20.69 -4.45 -2.78
N SER A 432 -20.45 -4.62 -1.49
CA SER A 432 -19.74 -3.62 -0.69
C SER A 432 -18.76 -4.29 0.27
N SER A 433 -17.67 -3.59 0.58
CA SER A 433 -16.74 -3.96 1.66
C SER A 433 -16.58 -2.81 2.64
N GLN A 434 -16.25 -3.16 3.88
CA GLN A 434 -15.86 -2.19 4.91
C GLN A 434 -14.34 -1.95 4.84
N PRO A 435 -13.86 -0.78 5.31
CA PRO A 435 -12.44 -0.57 5.58
C PRO A 435 -11.87 -1.68 6.47
N GLY A 436 -10.65 -2.10 6.17
CA GLY A 436 -9.90 -3.11 6.90
C GLY A 436 -9.08 -3.99 5.97
N ILE A 437 -7.96 -4.55 6.46
CA ILE A 437 -7.16 -5.50 5.68
C ILE A 437 -8.00 -6.72 5.28
N ARG A 438 -8.81 -7.21 6.23
CA ARG A 438 -9.80 -8.24 5.97
C ARG A 438 -10.98 -7.67 5.17
N GLN A 439 -11.03 -7.98 3.88
CA GLN A 439 -12.10 -7.58 2.99
C GLN A 439 -13.33 -8.50 3.14
N ARG A 440 -14.22 -8.16 4.07
CA ARG A 440 -15.53 -8.83 4.20
C ARG A 440 -16.52 -8.28 3.19
N LEU A 441 -16.90 -9.08 2.21
CA LEU A 441 -17.81 -8.68 1.15
C LEU A 441 -19.27 -8.93 1.55
N LYS A 442 -20.10 -7.90 1.43
CA LYS A 442 -21.55 -8.01 1.52
C LYS A 442 -22.12 -7.97 0.11
N LEU A 443 -22.71 -9.09 -0.32
CA LEU A 443 -23.36 -9.23 -1.62
C LEU A 443 -24.87 -9.04 -1.45
N GLU A 444 -25.43 -8.04 -2.11
CA GLU A 444 -26.86 -7.75 -2.13
C GLU A 444 -27.41 -7.98 -3.54
N PRO A 445 -28.14 -9.10 -3.78
CA PRO A 445 -28.83 -9.31 -5.05
C PRO A 445 -29.89 -8.22 -5.29
N LEU A 446 -29.99 -7.72 -6.52
CA LEU A 446 -31.00 -6.71 -6.88
C LEU A 446 -32.34 -7.38 -7.22
N ALA A 447 -33.41 -6.92 -6.58
CA ALA A 447 -34.77 -7.37 -6.86
C ALA A 447 -35.36 -6.65 -8.09
N LEU A 448 -34.98 -7.10 -9.28
CA LEU A 448 -35.46 -6.51 -10.54
C LEU A 448 -36.76 -7.15 -11.02
N SER A 449 -37.72 -6.31 -11.45
CA SER A 449 -38.96 -6.76 -12.09
C SER A 449 -38.68 -7.51 -13.40
N VAL A 450 -39.55 -8.45 -13.79
CA VAL A 450 -39.40 -9.22 -15.04
C VAL A 450 -39.27 -8.28 -16.25
N ALA A 451 -40.09 -7.23 -16.31
CA ALA A 451 -40.04 -6.23 -17.38
C ALA A 451 -38.67 -5.52 -17.44
N THR A 452 -38.09 -5.18 -16.29
CA THR A 452 -36.75 -4.57 -16.22
C THR A 452 -35.67 -5.54 -16.68
N ARG A 453 -35.77 -6.82 -16.33
CA ARG A 453 -34.83 -7.87 -16.76
C ARG A 453 -34.85 -8.05 -18.28
N GLU A 454 -36.05 -8.10 -18.86
CA GLU A 454 -36.25 -8.18 -20.32
C GLU A 454 -35.74 -6.94 -21.03
N GLU A 455 -36.05 -5.74 -20.52
CA GLU A 455 -35.57 -4.48 -21.08
C GLU A 455 -34.03 -4.40 -21.06
N LEU A 456 -33.39 -4.77 -19.95
CA LEU A 456 -31.93 -4.83 -19.85
C LEU A 456 -31.34 -5.82 -20.84
N GLN A 457 -31.89 -7.03 -20.96
CA GLN A 457 -31.38 -8.04 -21.90
C GLN A 457 -31.54 -7.63 -23.37
N GLN A 458 -32.61 -6.90 -23.70
CA GLN A 458 -32.84 -6.38 -25.06
C GLN A 458 -31.91 -5.21 -25.39
N ARG A 459 -31.63 -4.34 -24.41
CA ARG A 459 -30.91 -3.08 -24.62
C ARG A 459 -29.41 -3.16 -24.36
N PHE A 460 -28.94 -4.06 -23.51
CA PHE A 460 -27.52 -4.21 -23.23
C PHE A 460 -26.78 -4.86 -24.41
N ALA A 461 -25.65 -4.31 -24.82
CA ALA A 461 -24.82 -4.88 -25.86
C ALA A 461 -23.32 -4.78 -25.54
N LEU A 462 -22.57 -5.79 -25.96
CA LEU A 462 -21.11 -5.82 -25.91
C LEU A 462 -20.52 -5.63 -27.30
N ILE A 463 -19.57 -4.70 -27.41
CA ILE A 463 -18.82 -4.44 -28.64
C ILE A 463 -17.36 -4.75 -28.35
N PHE A 464 -16.78 -5.73 -29.04
CA PHE A 464 -15.35 -5.97 -28.99
C PHE A 464 -14.65 -4.94 -29.87
N SER A 465 -13.78 -4.11 -29.30
CA SER A 465 -13.09 -3.02 -30.02
C SER A 465 -11.97 -3.50 -30.96
N GLY A 466 -11.54 -4.76 -30.85
CA GLY A 466 -10.37 -5.24 -31.59
C GLY A 466 -9.02 -4.84 -30.99
N GLN A 467 -8.99 -3.84 -30.09
CA GLN A 467 -7.81 -3.46 -29.32
C GLN A 467 -7.68 -4.32 -28.07
N ARG A 468 -6.45 -4.67 -27.69
CA ARG A 468 -6.14 -5.37 -26.43
C ARG A 468 -5.30 -4.48 -25.54
N ARG A 469 -5.67 -4.35 -24.27
CA ARG A 469 -4.86 -3.65 -23.27
C ARG A 469 -4.71 -4.51 -22.01
N LEU A 470 -3.50 -4.56 -21.48
CA LEU A 470 -3.22 -5.19 -20.20
C LEU A 470 -3.56 -4.23 -19.06
N ALA A 471 -4.35 -4.69 -18.08
CA ALA A 471 -4.88 -3.89 -16.99
C ALA A 471 -3.84 -3.50 -15.92
N ARG A 472 -2.76 -4.28 -15.77
CA ARG A 472 -1.80 -4.16 -14.65
C ARG A 472 -1.18 -2.77 -14.52
N ASN A 473 -0.70 -2.20 -15.62
CA ASN A 473 -0.01 -0.90 -15.59
C ASN A 473 -0.95 0.26 -15.27
N VAL A 474 -2.23 0.12 -15.61
CA VAL A 474 -3.25 1.14 -15.34
C VAL A 474 -3.60 1.15 -13.86
N LEU A 475 -4.03 0.00 -13.34
CA LEU A 475 -4.48 -0.10 -11.96
C LEU A 475 -3.40 0.35 -10.98
N ARG A 476 -2.14 0.02 -11.28
CA ARG A 476 -1.00 0.44 -10.46
C ARG A 476 -0.87 1.97 -10.40
N GLN A 477 -1.04 2.67 -11.52
CA GLN A 477 -1.00 4.14 -11.55
C GLN A 477 -2.15 4.74 -10.74
N GLU A 478 -3.37 4.24 -10.88
CA GLU A 478 -4.53 4.69 -10.10
C GLU A 478 -4.30 4.49 -8.60
N MET A 479 -3.83 3.31 -8.20
CA MET A 479 -3.57 2.97 -6.80
C MET A 479 -2.38 3.73 -6.22
N ALA A 480 -1.36 4.06 -7.02
CA ALA A 480 -0.25 4.91 -6.59
C ALA A 480 -0.75 6.31 -6.18
N ARG A 481 -1.70 6.89 -6.94
CA ARG A 481 -2.34 8.17 -6.59
C ARG A 481 -3.15 8.09 -5.30
N CYS A 482 -3.83 6.95 -5.07
CA CYS A 482 -4.51 6.68 -3.81
C CYS A 482 -3.53 6.57 -2.62
N ILE A 483 -2.42 5.84 -2.77
CA ILE A 483 -1.38 5.73 -1.73
C ILE A 483 -0.82 7.12 -1.37
N ARG A 484 -0.64 7.97 -2.38
CA ARG A 484 -0.20 9.37 -2.21
C ARG A 484 -1.28 10.29 -1.66
N CYS A 485 -2.48 9.80 -1.38
CA CYS A 485 -3.62 10.56 -0.87
C CYS A 485 -3.90 11.82 -1.73
N GLU A 486 -3.86 11.68 -3.05
CA GLU A 486 -4.15 12.77 -3.99
C GLU A 486 -5.64 13.20 -3.87
N PRO A 487 -5.94 14.46 -3.48
CA PRO A 487 -7.31 14.86 -3.11
C PRO A 487 -8.34 14.68 -4.24
N ASP A 488 -7.96 14.98 -5.48
CA ASP A 488 -8.82 14.86 -6.65
C ASP A 488 -9.19 13.40 -6.94
N THR A 489 -8.23 12.49 -6.81
CA THR A 489 -8.44 11.05 -6.99
C THR A 489 -9.40 10.52 -5.93
N LEU A 490 -9.18 10.87 -4.66
CA LEU A 490 -10.04 10.42 -3.56
C LEU A 490 -11.47 10.96 -3.68
N GLU A 491 -11.64 12.20 -4.13
CA GLU A 491 -12.97 12.80 -4.39
C GLU A 491 -13.70 12.07 -5.54
N HIS A 492 -13.00 11.76 -6.64
CA HIS A 492 -13.58 11.01 -7.75
C HIS A 492 -13.97 9.58 -7.32
N MET A 493 -13.15 8.89 -6.52
CA MET A 493 -13.48 7.57 -5.96
C MET A 493 -14.72 7.62 -5.08
N GLN A 494 -14.84 8.64 -4.22
CA GLN A 494 -16.03 8.83 -3.38
C GLN A 494 -17.28 9.07 -4.24
N SER A 495 -17.14 9.82 -5.33
CA SER A 495 -18.23 10.11 -6.27
C SER A 495 -18.69 8.85 -7.01
N ILE A 496 -17.75 8.00 -7.46
CA ILE A 496 -18.03 6.69 -8.05
C ILE A 496 -18.86 5.81 -7.09
N ARG A 497 -18.50 5.77 -5.81
CA ARG A 497 -19.27 5.02 -4.80
C ARG A 497 -20.71 5.53 -4.64
N LYS A 498 -20.91 6.84 -4.67
CA LYS A 498 -22.24 7.46 -4.63
C LYS A 498 -23.07 7.10 -5.86
N LEU A 499 -22.47 7.15 -7.06
CA LEU A 499 -23.12 6.72 -8.30
C LEU A 499 -23.53 5.25 -8.24
N CYS A 500 -22.75 4.39 -7.58
CA CYS A 500 -23.05 2.96 -7.44
C CYS A 500 -24.38 2.72 -6.70
N ALA A 501 -24.58 3.45 -5.59
CA ALA A 501 -25.84 3.41 -4.84
C ALA A 501 -27.02 3.98 -5.65
N LEU A 502 -26.80 5.06 -6.41
CA LEU A 502 -27.83 5.64 -7.29
C LEU A 502 -28.21 4.69 -8.43
N MET A 503 -27.25 4.03 -9.07
CA MET A 503 -27.53 3.04 -10.12
C MET A 503 -28.33 1.86 -9.59
N LYS A 504 -28.00 1.37 -8.39
CA LYS A 504 -28.81 0.35 -7.71
C LYS A 504 -30.26 0.81 -7.57
N TYR A 505 -30.46 2.02 -7.03
CA TYR A 505 -31.80 2.59 -6.85
C TYR A 505 -32.58 2.71 -8.17
N GLU A 506 -31.97 3.23 -9.24
CA GLU A 506 -32.62 3.37 -10.54
C GLU A 506 -33.00 2.03 -11.18
N LEU A 507 -32.14 1.01 -11.02
CA LEU A 507 -32.47 -0.35 -11.50
C LEU A 507 -33.64 -0.96 -10.73
N GLU A 508 -33.68 -0.83 -9.40
CA GLU A 508 -34.75 -1.39 -8.55
C GLU A 508 -36.13 -0.79 -8.85
N ARG A 509 -36.19 0.49 -9.27
CA ARG A 509 -37.44 1.13 -9.74
C ARG A 509 -37.75 0.94 -11.23
N GLY A 510 -36.90 0.20 -11.97
CA GLY A 510 -37.09 -0.09 -13.40
C GLY A 510 -36.73 1.05 -14.35
N ALA A 511 -35.94 2.03 -13.90
CA ALA A 511 -35.54 3.22 -14.66
C ALA A 511 -34.23 2.96 -15.46
N VAL A 512 -34.33 2.11 -16.50
CA VAL A 512 -33.16 1.65 -17.28
C VAL A 512 -32.45 2.78 -18.04
N THR A 513 -33.18 3.81 -18.49
CA THR A 513 -32.58 4.95 -19.21
C THR A 513 -31.78 5.84 -18.25
N GLU A 514 -32.28 6.06 -17.03
CA GLU A 514 -31.59 6.79 -15.97
C GLU A 514 -30.33 6.03 -15.53
N PHE A 515 -30.43 4.70 -15.36
CA PHE A 515 -29.27 3.84 -15.16
C PHE A 515 -28.22 3.98 -16.27
N ALA A 516 -28.64 4.02 -17.54
CA ALA A 516 -27.73 4.19 -18.68
C ALA A 516 -26.99 5.56 -18.66
N SER A 517 -27.69 6.62 -18.24
CA SER A 517 -27.06 7.93 -18.03
C SER A 517 -26.01 7.88 -16.93
N LEU A 518 -26.33 7.25 -15.79
CA LEU A 518 -25.39 7.10 -14.69
C LEU A 518 -24.16 6.27 -15.09
N LEU A 519 -24.34 5.19 -15.87
CA LEU A 519 -23.24 4.39 -16.43
C LEU A 519 -22.23 5.26 -17.20
N THR A 520 -22.74 6.21 -17.98
CA THR A 520 -21.89 7.16 -18.71
C THR A 520 -21.21 8.15 -17.76
N GLN A 521 -21.92 8.68 -16.76
CA GLN A 521 -21.34 9.60 -15.77
C GLN A 521 -20.19 8.94 -14.97
N GLN A 522 -20.39 7.68 -14.57
CA GLN A 522 -19.35 6.83 -13.97
C GLN A 522 -18.12 6.75 -14.89
N PHE A 523 -18.32 6.46 -16.18
CA PHE A 523 -17.23 6.34 -17.14
C PHE A 523 -16.44 7.66 -17.29
N GLU A 524 -17.14 8.80 -17.32
CA GLU A 524 -16.49 10.12 -17.35
C GLU A 524 -15.66 10.40 -16.08
N LEU A 525 -16.07 9.92 -14.91
CA LEU A 525 -15.26 10.00 -13.69
C LEU A 525 -14.03 9.11 -13.75
N VAL A 526 -14.17 7.87 -14.24
CA VAL A 526 -13.03 6.95 -14.41
C VAL A 526 -11.97 7.56 -15.35
N LYS A 527 -12.39 8.23 -16.43
CA LYS A 527 -11.46 8.98 -17.33
C LYS A 527 -10.69 10.11 -16.64
N ARG A 528 -11.18 10.66 -15.52
CA ARG A 528 -10.45 11.67 -14.72
C ARG A 528 -9.42 11.03 -13.79
N ILE A 529 -9.64 9.78 -13.40
CA ILE A 529 -8.71 9.01 -12.57
C ILE A 529 -7.59 8.43 -13.45
N ASP A 530 -7.96 7.79 -14.56
CA ASP A 530 -7.05 7.25 -15.57
C ASP A 530 -7.32 7.85 -16.94
N ALA A 531 -6.37 8.64 -17.44
CA ALA A 531 -6.41 9.18 -18.80
C ALA A 531 -6.41 8.07 -19.87
N GLY A 532 -5.94 6.87 -19.51
CA GLY A 532 -5.98 5.67 -20.32
C GLY A 532 -7.34 4.99 -20.38
N ALA A 533 -8.34 5.36 -19.58
CA ALA A 533 -9.59 4.61 -19.53
C ALA A 533 -10.31 4.59 -20.90
N SER A 534 -10.02 5.56 -21.76
CA SER A 534 -10.47 5.65 -23.14
C SER A 534 -9.33 6.10 -24.06
N ASN A 535 -9.57 6.07 -25.37
CA ASN A 535 -8.66 6.61 -26.38
C ASN A 535 -9.46 7.12 -27.59
N THR A 536 -8.77 7.81 -28.52
CA THR A 536 -9.42 8.40 -29.71
C THR A 536 -10.23 7.40 -30.53
N TYR A 537 -9.77 6.14 -30.62
CA TYR A 537 -10.47 5.10 -31.38
C TYR A 537 -11.76 4.66 -30.66
N ILE A 538 -11.72 4.49 -29.34
CA ILE A 538 -12.89 4.14 -28.53
C ILE A 538 -13.92 5.28 -28.53
N GLU A 539 -13.49 6.53 -28.35
CA GLU A 539 -14.40 7.68 -28.41
C GLU A 539 -15.05 7.79 -29.80
N TYR A 540 -14.29 7.54 -30.88
CA TYR A 540 -14.85 7.51 -32.24
C TYR A 540 -15.95 6.45 -32.40
N ILE A 541 -15.77 5.24 -31.86
CA ILE A 541 -16.81 4.19 -31.87
C ILE A 541 -18.06 4.68 -31.14
N PHE A 542 -17.90 5.29 -29.96
CA PHE A 542 -19.03 5.80 -29.18
C PHE A 542 -19.75 6.96 -29.88
N ASP A 543 -19.02 7.88 -30.49
CA ASP A 543 -19.59 9.01 -31.22
C ASP A 543 -20.38 8.54 -32.45
N LEU A 544 -19.85 7.57 -33.19
CA LEU A 544 -20.53 6.94 -34.32
C LEU A 544 -21.84 6.25 -33.89
N CYS A 545 -21.85 5.63 -32.70
CA CYS A 545 -23.01 4.93 -32.15
C CYS A 545 -23.93 5.83 -31.31
N SER A 546 -23.60 7.12 -31.12
CA SER A 546 -24.30 8.04 -30.20
C SER A 546 -25.81 8.15 -30.44
N HIS A 547 -26.24 8.05 -31.68
CA HIS A 547 -27.66 8.10 -32.04
C HIS A 547 -28.41 6.80 -31.69
N LEU A 548 -27.70 5.69 -31.43
CA LEU A 548 -28.24 4.36 -31.10
C LEU A 548 -28.18 4.02 -29.61
N ILE A 549 -27.37 4.73 -28.81
CA ILE A 549 -27.08 4.39 -27.41
C ILE A 549 -27.61 5.47 -26.43
N ASP A 550 -28.06 5.03 -25.26
CA ASP A 550 -28.40 5.87 -24.09
C ASP A 550 -27.30 5.87 -23.02
N GLY A 551 -26.44 4.85 -23.00
CA GLY A 551 -25.35 4.73 -22.04
C GLY A 551 -24.12 4.03 -22.63
N LYS A 552 -22.93 4.45 -22.18
CA LYS A 552 -21.64 3.91 -22.64
C LYS A 552 -20.63 3.76 -21.52
N SER A 553 -19.83 2.70 -21.57
CA SER A 553 -18.66 2.49 -20.72
C SER A 553 -17.71 1.47 -21.34
N VAL A 554 -16.50 1.35 -20.80
CA VAL A 554 -15.50 0.34 -21.18
C VAL A 554 -15.42 -0.72 -20.08
N CYS A 555 -15.19 -1.99 -20.45
CA CYS A 555 -15.05 -3.07 -19.49
C CYS A 555 -13.62 -3.12 -18.91
N GLY A 556 -13.50 -3.41 -17.62
CA GLY A 556 -12.20 -3.56 -16.95
C GLY A 556 -11.40 -2.26 -16.88
N ALA A 557 -10.07 -2.35 -16.98
CA ALA A 557 -9.15 -1.21 -16.83
C ALA A 557 -9.13 -0.22 -18.02
N GLY A 558 -10.09 -0.29 -18.94
CA GLY A 558 -10.23 0.69 -20.01
C GLY A 558 -9.23 0.59 -21.18
N GLY A 559 -9.38 1.47 -22.17
CA GLY A 559 -8.45 1.66 -23.28
C GLY A 559 -8.31 0.49 -24.28
N GLY A 560 -9.18 -0.52 -24.21
CA GLY A 560 -9.27 -1.65 -25.13
C GLY A 560 -10.28 -2.70 -24.65
N GLY A 561 -10.32 -3.85 -25.31
CA GLY A 561 -11.21 -4.96 -24.96
C GLY A 561 -12.66 -4.73 -25.35
N PHE A 562 -13.59 -5.15 -24.49
CA PHE A 562 -15.03 -4.95 -24.67
C PHE A 562 -15.49 -3.56 -24.21
N LEU A 563 -16.31 -2.94 -25.06
CA LEU A 563 -17.14 -1.80 -24.73
C LEU A 563 -18.52 -2.32 -24.34
N GLN A 564 -19.15 -1.67 -23.38
CA GLN A 564 -20.52 -1.95 -22.97
C GLN A 564 -21.40 -0.74 -23.25
N VAL A 565 -22.56 -1.01 -23.84
CA VAL A 565 -23.54 0.04 -24.16
C VAL A 565 -24.93 -0.39 -23.75
N ILE A 566 -25.75 0.60 -23.40
CA ILE A 566 -27.20 0.45 -23.29
C ILE A 566 -27.80 1.13 -24.51
N LEU A 567 -28.42 0.35 -25.39
CA LEU A 567 -29.11 0.81 -26.59
C LEU A 567 -30.34 1.66 -26.23
N LYS A 568 -30.74 2.55 -27.13
CA LYS A 568 -32.02 3.28 -27.03
C LYS A 568 -33.21 2.34 -27.14
N LYS A 569 -34.35 2.74 -26.58
CA LYS A 569 -35.61 1.99 -26.74
C LYS A 569 -35.95 1.84 -28.23
N GLY A 570 -36.24 0.61 -28.65
CA GLY A 570 -36.57 0.28 -30.05
C GLY A 570 -35.35 0.01 -30.95
N VAL A 571 -34.12 0.23 -30.50
CA VAL A 571 -32.91 -0.15 -31.23
C VAL A 571 -32.56 -1.61 -30.91
N THR A 572 -32.34 -2.42 -31.94
CA THR A 572 -31.99 -3.84 -31.79
C THR A 572 -30.49 -4.09 -31.92
N HIS A 573 -30.01 -5.23 -31.41
CA HIS A 573 -28.62 -5.67 -31.62
C HIS A 573 -28.25 -5.79 -33.10
N ASP A 574 -29.19 -6.15 -33.97
CA ASP A 574 -28.95 -6.25 -35.41
C ASP A 574 -28.79 -4.89 -36.08
N MET A 575 -29.52 -3.87 -35.63
CA MET A 575 -29.29 -2.50 -36.08
C MET A 575 -27.89 -2.02 -35.71
N LEU A 576 -27.46 -2.30 -34.47
CA LEU A 576 -26.09 -1.99 -34.02
C LEU A 576 -25.04 -2.76 -34.85
N ARG A 577 -25.24 -4.07 -35.08
CA ARG A 577 -24.34 -4.91 -35.89
C ARG A 577 -24.17 -4.37 -37.30
N ARG A 578 -25.28 -4.04 -37.99
CA ARG A 578 -25.24 -3.47 -39.34
C ARG A 578 -24.51 -2.13 -39.33
N HIS A 579 -24.85 -1.25 -38.40
CA HIS A 579 -24.22 0.07 -38.29
C HIS A 579 -22.70 -0.03 -38.10
N ILE A 580 -22.23 -0.93 -37.23
CA ILE A 580 -20.80 -1.18 -37.04
C ILE A 580 -20.18 -1.78 -38.30
N SER A 581 -20.82 -2.78 -38.92
CA SER A 581 -20.30 -3.41 -40.15
C SER A 581 -20.17 -2.44 -41.32
N ASP A 582 -21.13 -1.52 -41.48
CA ASP A 582 -21.16 -0.57 -42.59
C ASP A 582 -20.06 0.49 -42.47
N ASN A 583 -19.72 0.89 -41.24
CA ASN A 583 -18.74 1.95 -40.98
C ASN A 583 -17.32 1.44 -40.71
N PHE A 584 -17.16 0.17 -40.32
CA PHE A 584 -15.87 -0.43 -39.97
C PHE A 584 -15.52 -1.66 -40.82
N SER A 585 -15.80 -1.58 -42.12
CA SER A 585 -15.45 -2.63 -43.08
C SER A 585 -13.94 -2.95 -43.02
N ASN A 586 -13.60 -4.21 -42.74
CA ASN A 586 -12.24 -4.75 -42.53
C ASN A 586 -11.56 -4.42 -41.18
N CYS A 587 -12.27 -3.93 -40.17
CA CYS A 587 -11.74 -3.84 -38.79
C CYS A 587 -12.17 -5.05 -37.94
N SER A 588 -11.40 -5.37 -36.90
CA SER A 588 -11.68 -6.47 -35.94
C SER A 588 -12.80 -6.17 -34.93
N ILE A 589 -13.55 -5.09 -35.16
CA ILE A 589 -14.67 -4.66 -34.29
C ILE A 589 -15.90 -5.54 -34.55
N SER A 590 -16.57 -5.97 -33.48
CA SER A 590 -17.75 -6.85 -33.61
C SER A 590 -18.69 -6.73 -32.43
N VAL A 591 -19.99 -6.94 -32.65
CA VAL A 591 -20.99 -7.04 -31.59
C VAL A 591 -21.14 -8.50 -31.18
N TRP A 592 -20.97 -8.76 -29.89
CA TRP A 592 -20.99 -10.12 -29.36
C TRP A 592 -22.36 -10.50 -28.82
N ASN A 593 -22.66 -11.80 -28.85
CA ASN A 593 -23.88 -12.31 -28.25
C ASN A 593 -23.65 -12.58 -26.76
N SER A 594 -24.35 -11.84 -25.90
CA SER A 594 -24.22 -11.92 -24.45
C SER A 594 -25.58 -11.97 -23.78
N SER A 595 -25.69 -12.79 -22.73
CA SER A 595 -26.89 -12.87 -21.90
C SER A 595 -26.56 -12.79 -20.42
N PHE A 596 -27.40 -12.13 -19.64
CA PHE A 596 -27.27 -12.11 -18.19
C PHE A 596 -27.60 -13.49 -17.61
N LEU A 597 -26.76 -13.96 -16.69
CA LEU A 597 -27.03 -15.14 -15.89
C LEU A 597 -27.73 -14.72 -14.60
N TRP A 598 -29.03 -14.97 -14.48
CA TRP A 598 -29.83 -14.49 -13.35
C TRP A 598 -29.63 -15.30 -12.07
N GLU A 599 -29.46 -16.60 -12.19
CA GLU A 599 -29.25 -17.54 -11.09
C GLU A 599 -28.09 -18.47 -11.46
N LEU A 600 -27.30 -18.90 -10.46
CA LEU A 600 -26.28 -19.93 -10.65
C LEU A 600 -26.89 -21.29 -10.34
N ASP A 601 -26.94 -22.16 -11.35
CA ASP A 601 -27.14 -23.60 -11.14
C ASP A 601 -25.91 -24.22 -10.45
#